data_AF-A0A2A5FIS6-F1
#
_entry.id   AF-A0A2A5FIS6-F1
#
_cell.length_a   1.000
_cell.length_b   1.000
_cell.length_c   1.000
_cell.angle_alpha   90.00
_cell.angle_beta   90.00
_cell.angle_gamma   90.00
#
_symmetry.space_group_name_H-M   'P 1'
#
loop_
_entity.id
_entity.type
_entity.pdbx_description
1 polymer ?
#
loop_
_entity_poly.entity_id
_entity_poly.type
_entity_poly.pdbx_seq_one_letter_code
_entity_poly.pdbx_strand_id
1 'polypeptide(L)'
;MPMNGYRKQNESLLSRAFWRFIGGALLILAGIVICVSCFSDVNNHYPLKILTSLGVCLMLISGAYPWLLPNKKRSFALPILSSTLITLLILRAYTFNLYEVLKVILIFASLFSTISNGFFLFTKFEKKQFISSISIVLFGASIMIFSIVFTASQKEVVFSSNINNEIVLVQGDTIQVGPYFANYVDVNDGVQKDEYLIELFEISPQRYPLGQIVEFNKMYFRSIKEHLASNRFINDLDENWSILPFPSSVQIDKSEDWISGTPGKLIFTATPFKCKGHFHDYTYHSLLFGFQISVKEDLRDTPIGNVVIIKSVILPLLEILWLGGFFLIIGIFFLIYQIHNNNK
;
A
#
# COMPACT_ATOMS: atom_id res chain seq x y z
N MET A 1 -29.31 65.49 5.50
CA MET A 1 -28.96 64.10 5.83
C MET A 1 -28.90 63.29 4.54
N PRO A 2 -27.72 62.90 4.02
CA PRO A 2 -27.68 61.95 2.92
C PRO A 2 -27.70 60.53 3.49
N MET A 3 -28.68 59.74 3.04
CA MET A 3 -28.73 58.30 3.22
C MET A 3 -27.52 57.67 2.54
N ASN A 4 -26.56 57.19 3.34
CA ASN A 4 -25.48 56.33 2.87
C ASN A 4 -26.11 55.05 2.32
N GLY A 5 -26.15 54.93 1.01
CA GLY A 5 -26.53 53.71 0.30
C GLY A 5 -25.57 52.59 0.66
N TYR A 6 -25.99 51.70 1.56
CA TYR A 6 -25.39 50.38 1.73
C TYR A 6 -25.67 49.56 0.47
N ARG A 7 -24.83 49.75 -0.55
CA ARG A 7 -24.73 48.81 -1.66
C ARG A 7 -24.04 47.57 -1.09
N LYS A 8 -24.84 46.61 -0.64
CA LYS A 8 -24.40 45.25 -0.31
C LYS A 8 -23.67 44.74 -1.56
N GLN A 9 -22.34 44.81 -1.57
CA GLN A 9 -21.55 44.20 -2.64
C GLN A 9 -21.84 42.71 -2.52
N ASN A 10 -22.62 42.18 -3.45
CA ASN A 10 -22.71 40.74 -3.65
C ASN A 10 -21.29 40.25 -3.90
N GLU A 11 -20.68 39.63 -2.89
CA GLU A 11 -19.43 38.91 -3.09
C GLU A 11 -19.72 37.86 -4.18
N SER A 12 -19.21 38.10 -5.38
CA SER A 12 -19.42 37.19 -6.49
C SER A 12 -18.87 35.81 -6.10
N LEU A 13 -19.48 34.73 -6.56
CA LEU A 13 -18.99 33.35 -6.41
C LEU A 13 -17.55 33.13 -6.98
N LEU A 14 -16.96 34.17 -7.58
CA LEU A 14 -15.58 34.24 -8.06
C LEU A 14 -14.65 34.96 -7.07
N SER A 15 -15.10 35.33 -5.88
CA SER A 15 -14.27 36.00 -4.89
C SER A 15 -13.14 35.09 -4.40
N ARG A 16 -11.96 35.67 -4.15
CA ARG A 16 -10.83 34.91 -3.60
C ARG A 16 -11.16 34.32 -2.22
N ALA A 17 -12.03 34.97 -1.45
CA ALA A 17 -12.49 34.50 -0.14
C ALA A 17 -13.31 33.21 -0.26
N PHE A 18 -14.23 33.15 -1.23
CA PHE A 18 -15.04 31.96 -1.51
C PHE A 18 -14.17 30.73 -1.86
N TRP A 19 -13.18 30.90 -2.74
CA TRP A 19 -12.28 29.80 -3.11
C TRP A 19 -11.34 29.37 -1.98
N ARG A 20 -10.98 30.27 -1.05
CA ARG A 20 -10.26 29.91 0.18
C ARG A 20 -11.15 29.10 1.13
N PHE A 21 -12.41 29.47 1.26
CA PHE A 21 -13.40 28.71 2.03
C PHE A 21 -13.62 27.30 1.45
N ILE A 22 -13.83 27.18 0.13
CA ILE A 22 -13.91 25.89 -0.57
C ILE A 22 -12.65 25.06 -0.33
N GLY A 23 -11.47 25.66 -0.44
CA GLY A 23 -10.20 24.98 -0.17
C GLY A 23 -10.12 24.41 1.24
N GLY A 24 -10.58 25.16 2.26
CA GLY A 24 -10.65 24.69 3.64
C GLY A 24 -11.67 23.57 3.85
N ALA A 25 -12.86 23.67 3.25
CA ALA A 25 -13.88 22.62 3.31
C ALA A 25 -13.40 21.31 2.64
N LEU A 26 -12.73 21.43 1.48
CA LEU A 26 -12.11 20.30 0.79
C LEU A 26 -11.08 19.60 1.67
N LEU A 27 -10.30 20.35 2.44
CA LEU A 27 -9.28 19.79 3.35
C LEU A 27 -9.92 18.96 4.47
N ILE A 28 -10.97 19.49 5.10
CA ILE A 28 -11.69 18.76 6.17
C ILE A 28 -12.32 17.48 5.61
N LEU A 29 -13.00 17.58 4.46
CA LEU A 29 -13.65 16.43 3.83
C LEU A 29 -12.64 15.40 3.34
N ALA A 30 -11.52 15.83 2.76
CA ALA A 30 -10.43 14.94 2.36
C ALA A 30 -9.82 14.23 3.58
N GLY A 31 -9.66 14.93 4.70
CA GLY A 31 -9.21 14.33 5.97
C GLY A 31 -10.15 13.23 6.45
N ILE A 32 -11.47 13.46 6.41
CA ILE A 32 -12.47 12.43 6.75
C ILE A 32 -12.36 11.23 5.82
N VAL A 33 -12.24 11.46 4.50
CA VAL A 33 -12.09 10.38 3.51
C VAL A 33 -10.81 9.58 3.77
N ILE A 34 -9.68 10.24 4.04
CA ILE A 34 -8.40 9.59 4.34
C ILE A 34 -8.53 8.75 5.62
N CYS A 35 -9.02 9.33 6.72
CA CYS A 35 -9.17 8.62 7.98
C CYS A 35 -10.01 7.35 7.81
N VAL A 36 -11.21 7.46 7.24
CA VAL A 36 -12.08 6.29 7.08
C VAL A 36 -11.49 5.28 6.10
N SER A 37 -10.77 5.73 5.06
CA SER A 37 -10.11 4.82 4.10
C SER A 37 -8.91 4.08 4.71
N CYS A 38 -8.19 4.68 5.67
CA CYS A 38 -7.09 4.02 6.38
C CYS A 38 -7.58 2.96 7.37
N PHE A 39 -8.76 3.15 7.98
CA PHE A 39 -9.24 2.28 9.07
C PHE A 39 -10.24 1.21 8.63
N SER A 40 -10.69 1.20 7.38
CA SER A 40 -11.78 0.32 6.92
C SER A 40 -11.31 -0.59 5.79
N ASP A 41 -11.49 -1.90 5.92
CA ASP A 41 -11.25 -2.82 4.80
C ASP A 41 -12.26 -2.51 3.67
N VAL A 42 -11.75 -1.94 2.57
CA VAL A 42 -12.50 -1.18 1.55
C VAL A 42 -13.63 -1.97 0.89
N ASN A 43 -13.64 -3.29 1.04
CA ASN A 43 -14.41 -4.18 0.18
C ASN A 43 -15.80 -4.59 0.69
N ASN A 44 -16.14 -4.48 1.99
CA ASN A 44 -17.34 -5.17 2.52
C ASN A 44 -18.49 -4.30 3.04
N HIS A 45 -18.39 -2.97 3.05
CA HIS A 45 -19.43 -2.11 3.64
C HIS A 45 -19.96 -1.06 2.66
N TYR A 46 -21.28 -1.06 2.40
CA TYR A 46 -21.99 -0.03 1.62
C TYR A 46 -21.61 1.43 1.92
N PRO A 47 -21.44 1.88 3.18
CA PRO A 47 -20.99 3.25 3.47
C PRO A 47 -19.64 3.60 2.83
N LEU A 48 -18.80 2.61 2.59
CA LEU A 48 -17.45 2.80 2.06
C LEU A 48 -17.49 3.13 0.56
N LYS A 49 -18.44 2.56 -0.20
CA LYS A 49 -18.67 2.92 -1.62
C LYS A 49 -19.12 4.37 -1.77
N ILE A 50 -20.02 4.83 -0.89
CA ILE A 50 -20.47 6.23 -0.86
C ILE A 50 -19.27 7.13 -0.59
N LEU A 51 -18.44 6.79 0.39
CA LEU A 51 -17.25 7.55 0.70
C LEU A 51 -16.23 7.57 -0.44
N THR A 52 -16.02 6.46 -1.15
CA THR A 52 -15.15 6.42 -2.33
C THR A 52 -15.69 7.35 -3.42
N SER A 53 -17.00 7.37 -3.66
CA SER A 53 -17.62 8.27 -4.65
C SER A 53 -17.49 9.75 -4.25
N LEU A 54 -17.64 10.06 -2.96
CA LEU A 54 -17.37 11.39 -2.43
C LEU A 54 -15.89 11.77 -2.62
N GLY A 55 -14.98 10.84 -2.33
CA GLY A 55 -13.55 10.98 -2.57
C GLY A 55 -13.23 11.35 -4.02
N VAL A 56 -13.89 10.70 -5.00
CA VAL A 56 -13.76 11.04 -6.43
C VAL A 56 -14.13 12.50 -6.67
N CYS A 57 -15.32 12.91 -6.22
CA CYS A 57 -15.78 14.29 -6.39
C CYS A 57 -14.82 15.31 -5.76
N LEU A 58 -14.37 15.05 -4.53
CA LEU A 58 -13.44 15.92 -3.81
C LEU A 58 -12.09 16.01 -4.53
N MET A 59 -11.57 14.90 -5.04
CA MET A 59 -10.31 14.89 -5.78
C MET A 59 -10.41 15.61 -7.13
N LEU A 60 -11.53 15.45 -7.85
CA LEU A 60 -11.77 16.21 -9.08
C LEU A 60 -11.86 17.72 -8.81
N ILE A 61 -12.59 18.13 -7.77
CA ILE A 61 -12.67 19.55 -7.38
C ILE A 61 -11.29 20.06 -6.94
N SER A 62 -10.55 19.27 -6.15
CA SER A 62 -9.20 19.57 -5.71
C SER A 62 -8.21 19.73 -6.87
N GLY A 63 -8.32 18.90 -7.91
CA GLY A 63 -7.55 19.07 -9.15
C GLY A 63 -8.01 20.25 -10.00
N ALA A 64 -9.28 20.65 -9.95
CA ALA A 64 -9.75 21.85 -10.62
C ALA A 64 -9.35 23.14 -9.88
N TYR A 65 -9.12 23.08 -8.56
CA TYR A 65 -8.85 24.25 -7.70
C TYR A 65 -7.76 25.22 -8.24
N PRO A 66 -6.56 24.77 -8.65
CA PRO A 66 -5.53 25.69 -9.16
C PRO A 66 -5.92 26.49 -10.40
N TRP A 67 -6.91 25.99 -11.16
CA TRP A 67 -7.36 26.54 -12.44
C TRP A 67 -8.58 27.45 -12.29
N LEU A 68 -9.32 27.29 -11.20
CA LEU A 68 -10.44 28.15 -10.83
C LEU A 68 -9.96 29.47 -10.20
N LEU A 69 -8.68 29.54 -9.80
CA LEU A 69 -8.05 30.78 -9.38
C LEU A 69 -7.98 31.78 -10.55
N PRO A 70 -8.32 33.06 -10.34
CA PRO A 70 -8.38 34.05 -11.40
C PRO A 70 -6.97 34.35 -11.96
N ASN A 71 -6.54 33.59 -12.96
CA ASN A 71 -5.31 33.85 -13.70
C ASN A 71 -5.43 33.36 -15.16
N LYS A 72 -5.25 34.29 -16.12
CA LYS A 72 -5.90 34.22 -17.44
C LYS A 72 -5.27 33.32 -18.52
N LYS A 73 -4.23 32.53 -18.25
CA LYS A 73 -3.52 31.77 -19.30
C LYS A 73 -2.82 30.51 -18.80
N ARG A 74 -3.54 29.52 -18.29
CA ARG A 74 -2.95 28.19 -18.06
C ARG A 74 -3.85 27.14 -18.70
N SER A 75 -3.26 26.21 -19.44
CA SER A 75 -3.98 25.11 -20.10
C SER A 75 -4.31 23.99 -19.13
N PHE A 76 -5.61 23.80 -18.87
CA PHE A 76 -6.18 22.70 -18.07
C PHE A 76 -5.96 21.31 -18.70
N ALA A 77 -5.58 21.27 -19.98
CA ALA A 77 -5.43 20.02 -20.72
C ALA A 77 -4.26 19.16 -20.21
N LEU A 78 -3.16 19.79 -19.75
CA LEU A 78 -1.95 19.04 -19.39
C LEU A 78 -2.17 18.10 -18.19
N PRO A 79 -2.72 18.54 -17.04
CA PRO A 79 -2.97 17.62 -15.92
C PRO A 79 -3.94 16.50 -16.27
N ILE A 80 -4.98 16.78 -17.07
CA ILE A 80 -5.94 15.76 -17.50
C ILE A 80 -5.25 14.72 -18.38
N LEU A 81 -4.54 15.16 -19.43
CA LEU A 81 -3.89 14.25 -20.36
C LEU A 81 -2.84 13.39 -19.65
N SER A 82 -2.04 14.00 -18.78
CA SER A 82 -1.04 13.27 -17.99
C SER A 82 -1.69 12.29 -17.02
N SER A 83 -2.75 12.67 -16.29
CA SER A 83 -3.43 11.74 -15.38
C SER A 83 -4.10 10.60 -16.13
N THR A 84 -4.75 10.87 -17.27
CA THR A 84 -5.33 9.83 -18.14
C THR A 84 -4.26 8.87 -18.63
N LEU A 85 -3.14 9.40 -19.16
CA LEU A 85 -2.04 8.55 -19.66
C LEU A 85 -1.48 7.66 -18.56
N ILE A 86 -1.21 8.20 -17.38
CA ILE A 86 -0.68 7.43 -16.24
C ILE A 86 -1.71 6.38 -15.77
N THR A 87 -3.00 6.73 -15.68
CA THR A 87 -4.04 5.75 -15.33
C THR A 87 -4.12 4.63 -16.35
N LEU A 88 -4.01 4.91 -17.66
CA LEU A 88 -3.98 3.87 -18.69
C LEU A 88 -2.75 2.96 -18.58
N LEU A 89 -1.58 3.53 -18.24
CA LEU A 89 -0.38 2.74 -17.98
C LEU A 89 -0.55 1.84 -16.75
N ILE A 90 -1.18 2.33 -15.68
CA ILE A 90 -1.50 1.53 -14.49
C ILE A 90 -2.45 0.38 -14.85
N LEU A 91 -3.52 0.67 -15.60
CA LEU A 91 -4.48 -0.35 -16.05
C LEU A 91 -3.86 -1.40 -16.97
N ARG A 92 -2.79 -1.06 -17.68
CA ARG A 92 -2.02 -2.01 -18.49
C ARG A 92 -1.07 -2.85 -17.64
N ALA A 93 -0.46 -2.26 -16.62
CA ALA A 93 0.52 -2.93 -15.78
C ALA A 93 -0.12 -3.80 -14.68
N TYR A 94 -1.33 -3.47 -14.24
CA TYR A 94 -2.01 -4.12 -13.12
C TYR A 94 -3.43 -4.54 -13.50
N THR A 95 -3.84 -5.69 -13.00
CA THR A 95 -5.20 -6.20 -13.19
C THR A 95 -6.14 -5.60 -12.15
N PHE A 96 -7.28 -5.09 -12.61
CA PHE A 96 -8.37 -4.61 -11.75
C PHE A 96 -9.65 -5.36 -12.09
N ASN A 97 -10.44 -5.70 -11.07
CA ASN A 97 -11.73 -6.34 -11.28
C ASN A 97 -12.81 -5.32 -11.67
N LEU A 98 -13.85 -5.76 -12.38
CA LEU A 98 -14.95 -4.88 -12.83
C LEU A 98 -15.69 -4.18 -11.68
N TYR A 99 -15.77 -4.80 -10.51
CA TYR A 99 -16.40 -4.17 -9.35
C TYR A 99 -15.52 -3.07 -8.70
N GLU A 100 -14.27 -2.92 -9.15
CA GLU A 100 -13.30 -1.93 -8.66
C GLU A 100 -13.22 -0.67 -9.53
N VAL A 101 -14.13 -0.51 -10.50
CA VAL A 101 -14.17 0.67 -11.40
C VAL A 101 -14.14 2.00 -10.62
N LEU A 102 -14.82 2.07 -9.47
CA LEU A 102 -14.81 3.29 -8.65
C LEU A 102 -13.43 3.59 -8.04
N LYS A 103 -12.63 2.55 -7.72
CA LYS A 103 -11.24 2.72 -7.28
C LYS A 103 -10.36 3.24 -8.40
N VAL A 104 -10.55 2.73 -9.63
CA VAL A 104 -9.84 3.22 -10.82
C VAL A 104 -10.16 4.69 -11.09
N ILE A 105 -11.43 5.09 -10.99
CA ILE A 105 -11.84 6.49 -11.13
C ILE A 105 -11.21 7.35 -10.03
N LEU A 106 -11.12 6.84 -8.79
CA LEU A 106 -10.47 7.55 -7.69
C LEU A 106 -8.95 7.67 -7.88
N ILE A 107 -8.29 6.63 -8.41
CA ILE A 107 -6.88 6.68 -8.82
C ILE A 107 -6.67 7.78 -9.87
N PHE A 108 -7.52 7.83 -10.90
CA PHE A 108 -7.47 8.91 -11.87
C PHE A 108 -7.66 10.29 -11.24
N ALA A 109 -8.70 10.46 -10.41
CA ALA A 109 -9.04 11.75 -9.79
C ALA A 109 -7.93 12.24 -8.84
N SER A 110 -7.33 11.34 -8.06
CA SER A 110 -6.21 11.63 -7.18
C SER A 110 -4.95 12.00 -7.97
N LEU A 111 -4.58 11.24 -9.00
CA LEU A 111 -3.48 11.60 -9.92
C LEU A 111 -3.70 12.96 -10.59
N PHE A 112 -4.90 13.22 -11.07
CA PHE A 112 -5.29 14.51 -11.64
C PHE A 112 -5.10 15.63 -10.62
N SER A 113 -5.54 15.44 -9.38
CA SER A 113 -5.32 16.40 -8.29
C SER A 113 -3.85 16.62 -7.96
N THR A 114 -3.07 15.55 -7.85
CA THR A 114 -1.63 15.60 -7.57
C THR A 114 -0.89 16.35 -8.67
N ILE A 115 -1.10 16.01 -9.94
CA ILE A 115 -0.43 16.66 -11.07
C ILE A 115 -0.84 18.13 -11.17
N SER A 116 -2.13 18.42 -10.99
CA SER A 116 -2.66 19.78 -11.05
C SER A 116 -2.07 20.68 -9.96
N ASN A 117 -2.13 20.24 -8.70
CA ASN A 117 -1.58 21.00 -7.58
C ASN A 117 -0.05 21.05 -7.65
N GLY A 118 0.62 19.97 -8.02
CA GLY A 118 2.07 19.91 -8.22
C GLY A 118 2.54 20.91 -9.27
N PHE A 119 1.93 20.89 -10.46
CA PHE A 119 2.24 21.84 -11.53
C PHE A 119 2.05 23.30 -11.08
N PHE A 120 0.97 23.57 -10.34
CA PHE A 120 0.73 24.91 -9.78
C PHE A 120 1.81 25.33 -8.77
N LEU A 121 2.25 24.41 -7.90
CA LEU A 121 3.31 24.64 -6.92
C LEU A 121 4.65 24.91 -7.61
N PHE A 122 5.08 24.04 -8.54
CA PHE A 122 6.34 24.19 -9.26
C PHE A 122 6.40 25.49 -10.07
N THR A 123 5.34 25.82 -10.81
CA THR A 123 5.29 27.08 -11.59
C THR A 123 5.34 28.34 -10.72
N LYS A 124 4.90 28.27 -9.46
CA LYS A 124 5.03 29.39 -8.51
C LYS A 124 6.40 29.44 -7.86
N PHE A 125 6.96 28.28 -7.52
CA PHE A 125 8.30 28.15 -6.97
C PHE A 125 9.36 28.71 -7.94
N GLU A 126 9.30 28.33 -9.21
CA GLU A 126 10.19 28.86 -10.26
C GLU A 126 10.10 30.38 -10.39
N LYS A 127 8.89 30.93 -10.24
CA LYS A 127 8.63 32.37 -10.30
C LYS A 127 8.95 33.11 -8.99
N LYS A 128 9.50 32.41 -7.98
CA LYS A 128 9.76 32.93 -6.62
C LYS A 128 8.52 33.61 -6.01
N GLN A 129 7.33 33.12 -6.38
CA GLN A 129 6.06 33.65 -5.90
C GLN A 129 5.61 32.91 -4.64
N PHE A 130 4.81 33.60 -3.84
CA PHE A 130 4.23 33.02 -2.65
C PHE A 130 3.39 31.77 -2.97
N ILE A 131 3.80 30.65 -2.38
CA ILE A 131 3.21 29.34 -2.57
C ILE A 131 1.86 29.28 -1.85
N SER A 132 0.84 28.71 -2.48
CA SER A 132 -0.47 28.52 -1.84
C SER A 132 -0.39 27.37 -0.86
N SER A 133 -0.53 27.61 0.45
CA SER A 133 -0.54 26.54 1.46
C SER A 133 -1.62 25.51 1.18
N ILE A 134 -2.78 25.96 0.70
CA ILE A 134 -3.90 25.08 0.33
C ILE A 134 -3.48 24.11 -0.78
N SER A 135 -2.71 24.56 -1.78
CA SER A 135 -2.23 23.67 -2.85
C SER A 135 -1.21 22.65 -2.35
N ILE A 136 -0.37 22.99 -1.36
CA ILE A 136 0.55 22.04 -0.72
C ILE A 136 -0.25 20.95 0.00
N VAL A 137 -1.28 21.34 0.77
CA VAL A 137 -2.12 20.36 1.48
C VAL A 137 -2.87 19.46 0.51
N LEU A 138 -3.50 20.02 -0.53
CA LEU A 138 -4.23 19.24 -1.54
C LEU A 138 -3.30 18.32 -2.35
N PHE A 139 -2.06 18.76 -2.59
CA PHE A 139 -1.01 17.93 -3.19
C PHE A 139 -0.67 16.73 -2.28
N GLY A 140 -0.39 16.96 -0.99
CA GLY A 140 -0.12 15.88 -0.04
C GLY A 140 -1.30 14.91 0.12
N ALA A 141 -2.52 15.44 0.31
CA ALA A 141 -3.73 14.63 0.47
C ALA A 141 -4.03 13.76 -0.76
N SER A 142 -3.84 14.29 -1.97
CA SER A 142 -4.05 13.51 -3.21
C SER A 142 -3.04 12.38 -3.38
N ILE A 143 -1.77 12.60 -3.01
CA ILE A 143 -0.74 11.55 -2.98
C ILE A 143 -1.11 10.45 -1.98
N MET A 144 -1.60 10.83 -0.80
CA MET A 144 -2.03 9.86 0.22
C MET A 144 -3.20 9.01 -0.29
N ILE A 145 -4.24 9.64 -0.84
CA ILE A 145 -5.42 8.93 -1.36
C ILE A 145 -5.03 8.01 -2.52
N PHE A 146 -4.20 8.48 -3.46
CA PHE A 146 -3.68 7.65 -4.53
C PHE A 146 -2.99 6.40 -3.98
N SER A 147 -2.06 6.60 -3.04
CA SER A 147 -1.29 5.50 -2.43
C SER A 147 -2.22 4.52 -1.72
N ILE A 148 -3.09 4.98 -0.82
CA ILE A 148 -4.03 4.12 -0.06
C ILE A 148 -4.89 3.28 -1.01
N VAL A 149 -5.49 3.90 -2.01
CA VAL A 149 -6.41 3.21 -2.93
C VAL A 149 -5.66 2.20 -3.79
N PHE A 150 -4.47 2.56 -4.26
CA PHE A 150 -3.60 1.67 -5.02
C PHE A 150 -3.17 0.48 -4.16
N THR A 151 -2.63 0.72 -2.96
CA THR A 151 -2.24 -0.32 -1.99
C THR A 151 -3.40 -1.23 -1.66
N ALA A 152 -4.60 -0.69 -1.41
CA ALA A 152 -5.78 -1.50 -1.08
C ALA A 152 -6.26 -2.37 -2.25
N SER A 153 -5.97 -1.98 -3.50
CA SER A 153 -6.35 -2.73 -4.71
C SER A 153 -5.30 -3.78 -5.08
N GLN A 154 -4.02 -3.48 -4.85
CA GLN A 154 -2.90 -4.33 -5.22
C GLN A 154 -2.25 -5.01 -4.00
N LYS A 155 -2.96 -5.07 -2.87
CA LYS A 155 -2.48 -5.79 -1.68
C LYS A 155 -2.36 -7.27 -2.04
N GLU A 156 -1.14 -7.75 -2.10
CA GLU A 156 -0.89 -9.18 -2.27
C GLU A 156 -0.74 -9.81 -0.90
N VAL A 157 -1.62 -10.75 -0.59
CA VAL A 157 -1.38 -11.65 0.53
C VAL A 157 -0.34 -12.64 0.05
N VAL A 158 0.86 -12.53 0.61
CA VAL A 158 2.03 -13.30 0.15
C VAL A 158 1.87 -14.78 0.50
N PHE A 159 0.96 -15.10 1.43
CA PHE A 159 0.79 -16.41 2.04
C PHE A 159 -0.60 -16.98 1.88
N SER A 160 -0.64 -18.19 1.31
CA SER A 160 -1.77 -19.09 1.43
C SER A 160 -1.28 -20.37 2.11
N SER A 161 -1.56 -20.55 3.40
CA SER A 161 -1.85 -21.93 3.83
C SER A 161 -3.28 -22.27 3.38
N ASN A 162 -3.61 -23.55 3.38
CA ASN A 162 -4.96 -24.06 3.07
C ASN A 162 -6.07 -23.49 3.98
N ILE A 163 -5.73 -22.75 5.04
CA ILE A 163 -6.68 -22.15 5.98
C ILE A 163 -6.58 -20.62 5.88
N ASN A 164 -7.49 -19.99 5.13
CA ASN A 164 -7.78 -18.55 5.17
C ASN A 164 -6.60 -17.58 4.98
N ASN A 165 -5.57 -17.93 4.22
CA ASN A 165 -4.39 -17.08 3.96
C ASN A 165 -3.58 -16.70 5.21
N GLU A 166 -3.54 -17.60 6.18
CA GLU A 166 -2.79 -17.48 7.43
C GLU A 166 -1.66 -18.52 7.44
N ILE A 167 -0.51 -18.21 8.01
CA ILE A 167 0.58 -19.18 8.22
C ILE A 167 0.58 -19.54 9.68
N VAL A 168 0.64 -20.84 9.94
CA VAL A 168 0.81 -21.37 11.28
C VAL A 168 2.31 -21.61 11.47
N LEU A 169 2.93 -20.87 12.39
CA LEU A 169 4.32 -21.07 12.81
C LEU A 169 4.32 -21.83 14.13
N VAL A 170 4.99 -22.97 14.16
CA VAL A 170 5.28 -23.70 15.41
C VAL A 170 6.64 -23.24 15.93
N GLN A 171 6.79 -23.17 17.25
CA GLN A 171 8.05 -22.79 17.88
C GLN A 171 9.20 -23.70 17.43
N GLY A 172 10.29 -23.09 16.96
CA GLY A 172 11.47 -23.79 16.44
C GLY A 172 11.37 -24.23 14.98
N ASP A 173 10.18 -24.12 14.35
CA ASP A 173 10.03 -24.40 12.92
C ASP A 173 10.47 -23.21 12.08
N THR A 174 11.18 -23.51 10.98
CA THR A 174 11.51 -22.53 9.95
C THR A 174 10.71 -22.81 8.69
N ILE A 175 9.74 -21.95 8.40
CA ILE A 175 8.80 -22.12 7.28
C ILE A 175 9.09 -21.08 6.22
N GLN A 176 8.97 -21.44 4.94
CA GLN A 176 9.09 -20.48 3.86
C GLN A 176 7.89 -19.50 3.91
N VAL A 177 8.22 -18.24 4.15
CA VAL A 177 7.32 -17.09 4.18
C VAL A 177 7.73 -16.17 3.02
N GLY A 178 7.52 -16.68 1.80
CA GLY A 178 7.36 -15.87 0.59
C GLY A 178 8.71 -15.72 -0.09
N PRO A 179 9.25 -14.50 -0.18
CA PRO A 179 10.67 -14.32 -0.50
C PRO A 179 11.60 -14.54 0.71
N TYR A 180 11.06 -14.95 1.87
CA TYR A 180 11.82 -15.14 3.11
C TYR A 180 11.56 -16.51 3.74
N PHE A 181 12.40 -16.92 4.67
CA PHE A 181 12.09 -17.97 5.65
C PHE A 181 11.81 -17.33 7.01
N ALA A 182 10.74 -17.73 7.69
CA ALA A 182 10.40 -17.27 9.02
C ALA A 182 10.65 -18.36 10.05
N ASN A 183 11.35 -18.03 11.12
CA ASN A 183 11.54 -18.89 12.29
C ASN A 183 10.91 -18.24 13.52
N TYR A 184 10.11 -19.01 14.27
CA TYR A 184 9.57 -18.54 15.54
C TYR A 184 10.49 -18.97 16.70
N VAL A 185 11.16 -17.97 17.29
CA VAL A 185 12.02 -18.10 18.46
C VAL A 185 11.28 -17.58 19.69
N ASP A 186 11.36 -18.35 20.77
CA ASP A 186 10.81 -17.98 22.07
C ASP A 186 11.87 -17.28 22.91
N VAL A 187 11.55 -16.09 23.41
CA VAL A 187 12.45 -15.29 24.23
C VAL A 187 12.21 -15.65 25.69
N ASN A 188 12.77 -16.79 26.11
CA ASN A 188 12.68 -17.26 27.50
C ASN A 188 13.72 -16.62 28.44
N ASP A 189 14.57 -15.71 27.96
CA ASP A 189 15.59 -15.03 28.79
C ASP A 189 15.01 -13.83 29.56
N GLY A 190 14.25 -14.16 30.61
CA GLY A 190 14.30 -13.49 31.92
C GLY A 190 13.71 -12.09 32.11
N VAL A 191 13.46 -11.29 31.07
CA VAL A 191 13.06 -9.88 31.26
C VAL A 191 11.65 -9.54 30.74
N GLN A 192 11.15 -10.20 29.69
CA GLN A 192 9.82 -9.96 29.13
C GLN A 192 9.15 -11.26 28.65
N LYS A 193 8.37 -11.89 29.54
CA LYS A 193 7.72 -13.21 29.41
C LYS A 193 6.60 -13.30 28.33
N ASP A 194 6.51 -12.33 27.44
CA ASP A 194 5.38 -12.14 26.53
C ASP A 194 5.78 -11.63 25.13
N GLU A 195 7.07 -11.66 24.80
CA GLU A 195 7.56 -11.23 23.49
C GLU A 195 7.87 -12.45 22.62
N TYR A 196 7.20 -12.51 21.47
CA TYR A 196 7.53 -13.47 20.42
C TYR A 196 8.63 -12.84 19.56
N LEU A 197 9.50 -13.67 19.01
CA LEU A 197 10.57 -13.22 18.14
C LEU A 197 10.49 -14.04 16.85
N ILE A 198 10.15 -13.37 15.75
CA ILE A 198 10.10 -13.97 14.43
C ILE A 198 11.35 -13.53 13.68
N GLU A 199 12.25 -14.47 13.40
CA GLU A 199 13.45 -14.21 12.61
C GLU A 199 13.14 -14.44 11.13
N LEU A 200 13.53 -13.49 10.28
CA LEU A 200 13.35 -13.60 8.84
C LEU A 200 14.71 -13.71 8.13
N PHE A 201 14.85 -14.76 7.34
CA PHE A 201 16.06 -15.11 6.60
C PHE A 201 15.85 -14.96 5.09
N GLU A 202 16.93 -14.63 4.37
CA GLU A 202 16.96 -14.73 2.91
C GLU A 202 16.77 -16.18 2.47
N ILE A 203 16.24 -16.40 1.26
CA ILE A 203 16.23 -17.72 0.64
C ILE A 203 17.58 -17.93 -0.03
N SER A 204 18.33 -18.93 0.42
CA SER A 204 19.44 -19.50 -0.36
C SER A 204 18.85 -20.51 -1.35
N PRO A 205 18.76 -20.20 -2.66
CA PRO A 205 17.98 -20.99 -3.59
C PRO A 205 18.55 -22.41 -3.74
N GLN A 206 17.65 -23.40 -3.80
CA GLN A 206 18.03 -24.79 -4.01
C GLN A 206 18.53 -24.97 -5.46
N ARG A 207 19.65 -25.68 -5.64
CA ARG A 207 20.15 -26.04 -6.96
C ARG A 207 19.61 -27.41 -7.36
N TYR A 208 18.93 -27.48 -8.51
CA TYR A 208 18.38 -28.71 -9.06
C TYR A 208 19.17 -29.15 -10.30
N PRO A 209 20.00 -30.21 -10.22
CA PRO A 209 20.62 -30.83 -11.39
C PRO A 209 19.63 -31.32 -12.45
N LEU A 210 20.15 -31.43 -13.68
CA LEU A 210 19.44 -32.04 -14.81
C LEU A 210 18.95 -33.46 -14.44
N GLY A 211 17.68 -33.74 -14.69
CA GLY A 211 17.09 -35.06 -14.51
C GLY A 211 16.68 -35.40 -13.07
N GLN A 212 16.93 -34.53 -12.09
CA GLN A 212 16.41 -34.71 -10.73
C GLN A 212 14.89 -34.75 -10.74
N ILE A 213 14.32 -35.62 -9.91
CA ILE A 213 12.88 -35.81 -9.77
C ILE A 213 12.45 -35.20 -8.44
N VAL A 214 11.41 -34.39 -8.47
CA VAL A 214 10.81 -33.80 -7.29
C VAL A 214 9.32 -34.09 -7.21
N GLU A 215 8.79 -34.17 -6.01
CA GLU A 215 7.36 -34.19 -5.73
C GLU A 215 6.88 -32.76 -5.41
N PHE A 216 5.79 -32.34 -6.07
CA PHE A 216 5.10 -31.09 -5.77
C PHE A 216 3.59 -31.30 -5.94
N ASN A 217 2.81 -30.98 -4.90
CA ASN A 217 1.35 -31.19 -4.89
C ASN A 217 0.93 -32.61 -5.32
N LYS A 218 1.64 -33.64 -4.83
CA LYS A 218 1.40 -35.07 -5.16
C LYS A 218 1.57 -35.42 -6.64
N MET A 219 2.25 -34.56 -7.39
CA MET A 219 2.67 -34.81 -8.77
C MET A 219 4.19 -34.84 -8.83
N TYR A 220 4.72 -35.61 -9.76
CA TYR A 220 6.16 -35.77 -9.93
C TYR A 220 6.64 -34.98 -11.14
N PHE A 221 7.78 -34.32 -10.98
CA PHE A 221 8.37 -33.49 -12.02
C PHE A 221 9.84 -33.84 -12.18
N ARG A 222 10.31 -33.84 -13.43
CA ARG A 222 11.71 -34.02 -13.76
C ARG A 222 12.31 -32.72 -14.26
N SER A 223 13.44 -32.34 -13.68
CA SER A 223 14.25 -31.20 -14.11
C SER A 223 14.76 -31.40 -15.55
N ILE A 224 14.49 -30.45 -16.43
CA ILE A 224 14.87 -30.46 -17.85
C ILE A 224 16.26 -29.86 -18.07
N LYS A 225 16.73 -29.04 -17.13
CA LYS A 225 18.05 -28.42 -17.14
C LYS A 225 18.49 -28.09 -15.71
N GLU A 226 19.80 -27.98 -15.53
CA GLU A 226 20.31 -27.46 -14.27
C GLU A 226 19.84 -26.01 -14.05
N HIS A 227 19.28 -25.72 -12.89
CA HIS A 227 18.79 -24.39 -12.54
C HIS A 227 18.82 -24.16 -11.02
N LEU A 228 18.67 -22.89 -10.64
CA LEU A 228 18.38 -22.47 -9.27
C LEU A 228 16.87 -22.30 -9.13
N ALA A 229 16.33 -22.75 -8.02
CA ALA A 229 14.91 -22.64 -7.73
C ALA A 229 14.49 -21.19 -7.51
N SER A 230 13.33 -20.83 -8.05
CA SER A 230 12.62 -19.60 -7.73
C SER A 230 11.89 -19.71 -6.40
N ASN A 231 11.36 -18.59 -5.91
CA ASN A 231 10.56 -18.55 -4.67
C ASN A 231 9.29 -19.40 -4.73
N ARG A 232 8.76 -19.68 -5.93
CA ARG A 232 7.55 -20.48 -6.15
C ARG A 232 7.78 -21.46 -7.29
N PHE A 233 7.36 -22.71 -7.08
CA PHE A 233 7.49 -23.78 -8.08
C PHE A 233 6.86 -23.42 -9.44
N ILE A 234 5.69 -22.76 -9.42
CA ILE A 234 4.96 -22.38 -10.65
C ILE A 234 5.79 -21.46 -11.55
N ASN A 235 6.66 -20.62 -10.98
CA ASN A 235 7.50 -19.73 -11.78
C ASN A 235 8.56 -20.49 -12.57
N ASP A 236 8.99 -21.64 -12.07
CA ASP A 236 9.99 -22.49 -12.73
C ASP A 236 9.34 -23.53 -13.65
N LEU A 237 8.03 -23.76 -13.50
CA LEU A 237 7.33 -24.91 -14.06
C LEU A 237 7.53 -25.03 -15.57
N ASP A 238 7.25 -23.96 -16.31
CA ASP A 238 7.23 -23.99 -17.78
C ASP A 238 8.64 -24.08 -18.41
N GLU A 239 9.65 -23.53 -17.73
CA GLU A 239 11.01 -23.42 -18.30
C GLU A 239 11.97 -24.51 -17.83
N ASN A 240 11.74 -25.06 -16.63
CA ASN A 240 12.71 -25.89 -15.93
C ASN A 240 12.19 -27.30 -15.64
N TRP A 241 10.87 -27.52 -15.66
CA TRP A 241 10.26 -28.77 -15.20
C TRP A 241 9.40 -29.46 -16.27
N SER A 242 9.45 -30.78 -16.28
CA SER A 242 8.56 -31.63 -17.09
C SER A 242 7.75 -32.54 -16.18
N ILE A 243 6.44 -32.62 -16.41
CA ILE A 243 5.57 -33.54 -15.66
C ILE A 243 5.98 -34.98 -15.97
N LEU A 244 6.08 -35.79 -14.91
CA LEU A 244 6.30 -37.23 -14.99
C LEU A 244 4.99 -37.94 -14.59
N PRO A 245 4.08 -38.23 -15.54
CA PRO A 245 2.71 -38.66 -15.22
C PRO A 245 2.62 -40.07 -14.63
N PHE A 246 3.59 -40.94 -14.93
CA PHE A 246 3.62 -42.33 -14.47
C PHE A 246 5.04 -42.70 -13.99
N PRO A 247 5.47 -42.22 -12.81
CA PRO A 247 6.77 -42.57 -12.26
C PRO A 247 6.81 -44.04 -11.86
N SER A 248 7.95 -44.71 -12.11
CA SER A 248 8.23 -46.03 -11.56
C SER A 248 8.45 -45.97 -10.04
N SER A 249 8.30 -47.08 -9.32
CA SER A 249 8.58 -47.14 -7.88
C SER A 249 9.98 -46.62 -7.53
N VAL A 250 10.99 -46.99 -8.31
CA VAL A 250 12.38 -46.52 -8.15
C VAL A 250 12.50 -44.99 -8.31
N GLN A 251 11.65 -44.36 -9.10
CA GLN A 251 11.64 -42.90 -9.27
C GLN A 251 10.92 -42.18 -8.15
N ILE A 252 9.86 -42.77 -7.62
CA ILE A 252 9.16 -42.29 -6.41
C ILE A 252 10.09 -42.38 -5.21
N ASP A 253 10.80 -43.50 -5.05
CA ASP A 253 11.76 -43.70 -3.96
C ASP A 253 12.96 -42.73 -4.03
N LYS A 254 13.24 -42.19 -5.22
CA LYS A 254 14.32 -41.23 -5.46
C LYS A 254 13.84 -39.78 -5.53
N SER A 255 12.53 -39.53 -5.48
CA SER A 255 12.03 -38.17 -5.53
C SER A 255 12.15 -37.51 -4.17
N GLU A 256 12.53 -36.23 -4.19
CA GLU A 256 12.54 -35.37 -3.00
C GLU A 256 11.38 -34.38 -3.09
N ASP A 257 10.89 -33.89 -1.96
CA ASP A 257 9.93 -32.78 -1.99
C ASP A 257 10.58 -31.55 -2.62
N TRP A 258 9.85 -30.84 -3.48
CA TRP A 258 10.34 -29.58 -4.00
C TRP A 258 10.40 -28.53 -2.88
N ILE A 259 11.59 -28.00 -2.68
CA ILE A 259 11.84 -26.84 -1.81
C ILE A 259 12.42 -25.69 -2.63
N SER A 260 12.06 -24.44 -2.29
CA SER A 260 12.62 -23.26 -2.95
C SER A 260 14.09 -23.04 -2.58
N GLY A 261 14.53 -23.54 -1.43
CA GLY A 261 15.85 -23.25 -0.88
C GLY A 261 15.95 -23.55 0.60
N THR A 262 17.04 -23.10 1.19
CA THR A 262 17.29 -23.16 2.63
C THR A 262 17.37 -21.76 3.23
N PRO A 263 17.13 -21.61 4.55
CA PRO A 263 17.34 -20.34 5.23
C PRO A 263 18.80 -19.88 5.08
N GLY A 264 18.97 -18.69 4.52
CA GLY A 264 20.26 -18.05 4.29
C GLY A 264 20.62 -17.12 5.44
N LYS A 265 21.06 -15.89 5.10
CA LYS A 265 21.45 -14.89 6.09
C LYS A 265 20.21 -14.31 6.79
N LEU A 266 20.29 -14.10 8.10
CA LEU A 266 19.31 -13.33 8.87
C LEU A 266 19.24 -11.90 8.31
N ILE A 267 18.06 -11.46 7.87
CA ILE A 267 17.83 -10.11 7.37
C ILE A 267 17.40 -9.22 8.53
N PHE A 268 16.40 -9.66 9.28
CA PHE A 268 15.86 -8.91 10.40
C PHE A 268 15.08 -9.79 11.37
N THR A 269 14.85 -9.22 12.54
CA THR A 269 14.11 -9.82 13.63
C THR A 269 12.85 -8.99 13.88
N ALA A 270 11.72 -9.67 13.92
CA ALA A 270 10.42 -9.10 14.16
C ALA A 270 9.94 -9.42 15.58
N THR A 271 9.83 -8.42 16.44
CA THR A 271 9.31 -8.58 17.81
C THR A 271 7.89 -8.04 17.90
N PRO A 272 6.86 -8.90 17.91
CA PRO A 272 5.52 -8.46 18.19
C PRO A 272 5.34 -7.85 19.59
N PHE A 273 5.16 -6.53 19.66
CA PHE A 273 4.72 -5.81 20.85
C PHE A 273 3.26 -6.11 21.26
N LYS A 274 3.08 -6.79 22.39
CA LYS A 274 1.76 -7.06 22.99
C LYS A 274 1.23 -5.80 23.72
N CYS A 275 0.33 -5.05 23.08
CA CYS A 275 -0.48 -4.06 23.81
C CYS A 275 -1.68 -4.79 24.45
N LYS A 276 -1.92 -4.55 25.75
CA LYS A 276 -3.01 -5.16 26.52
C LYS A 276 -4.34 -5.19 25.74
N GLY A 277 -4.75 -6.38 25.29
CA GLY A 277 -6.08 -6.67 24.76
C GLY A 277 -6.27 -6.58 23.24
N HIS A 278 -5.27 -6.15 22.46
CA HIS A 278 -5.37 -6.10 21.00
C HIS A 278 -4.05 -6.49 20.33
N PHE A 279 -4.12 -7.48 19.43
CA PHE A 279 -2.99 -7.87 18.59
C PHE A 279 -2.71 -6.78 17.55
N HIS A 280 -1.45 -6.35 17.42
CA HIS A 280 -1.05 -5.30 16.49
C HIS A 280 -0.44 -5.86 15.20
N ASP A 281 -0.66 -5.09 14.13
CA ASP A 281 -0.02 -5.22 12.83
C ASP A 281 1.40 -4.63 12.87
N TYR A 282 2.44 -5.38 12.49
CA TYR A 282 3.80 -4.87 12.35
C TYR A 282 4.06 -4.56 10.89
N THR A 283 4.44 -3.32 10.57
CA THR A 283 4.80 -2.93 9.19
C THR A 283 6.31 -2.71 9.12
N TYR A 284 7.00 -3.55 8.38
CA TYR A 284 8.42 -3.41 8.05
C TYR A 284 8.59 -2.58 6.78
N HIS A 285 9.60 -1.73 6.76
CA HIS A 285 9.94 -0.88 5.64
C HIS A 285 11.08 -1.48 4.83
N SER A 286 10.83 -1.79 3.55
CA SER A 286 11.87 -1.84 2.53
C SER A 286 11.72 -0.61 1.63
N LEU A 287 12.80 -0.15 0.98
CA LEU A 287 12.87 1.08 0.16
C LEU A 287 11.76 1.24 -0.90
N LEU A 288 11.03 0.17 -1.26
CA LEU A 288 9.97 0.18 -2.27
C LEU A 288 8.66 -0.51 -1.83
N PHE A 289 8.69 -1.33 -0.78
CA PHE A 289 7.53 -2.13 -0.33
C PHE A 289 7.43 -2.15 1.19
N GLY A 290 6.22 -1.92 1.72
CA GLY A 290 5.92 -2.22 3.11
C GLY A 290 5.63 -3.72 3.26
N PHE A 291 6.33 -4.43 4.14
CA PHE A 291 6.02 -5.81 4.47
C PHE A 291 5.32 -5.84 5.82
N GLN A 292 4.01 -6.08 5.84
CA GLN A 292 3.25 -6.14 7.07
C GLN A 292 3.14 -7.59 7.55
N ILE A 293 3.55 -7.89 8.77
CA ILE A 293 3.28 -9.15 9.47
C ILE A 293 2.33 -8.87 10.62
N SER A 294 1.19 -9.55 10.65
CA SER A 294 0.19 -9.47 11.70
C SER A 294 0.12 -10.81 12.42
N VAL A 295 0.21 -10.81 13.75
CA VAL A 295 -0.06 -12.01 14.55
C VAL A 295 -1.54 -12.01 14.89
N LYS A 296 -2.27 -13.04 14.44
CA LYS A 296 -3.73 -13.11 14.59
C LYS A 296 -4.15 -13.87 15.85
N GLU A 297 -3.53 -15.01 16.11
CA GLU A 297 -3.84 -15.89 17.23
C GLU A 297 -2.56 -16.46 17.83
N ASP A 298 -2.56 -16.58 19.15
CA ASP A 298 -1.53 -17.25 19.95
C ASP A 298 -2.19 -18.46 20.63
N LEU A 299 -1.73 -19.65 20.27
CA LEU A 299 -2.15 -20.91 20.86
C LEU A 299 -0.96 -21.46 21.65
N ARG A 300 -0.93 -21.15 22.95
CA ARG A 300 0.02 -21.75 23.89
C ARG A 300 -0.48 -23.12 24.35
N ASP A 301 0.45 -23.99 24.72
CA ASP A 301 0.19 -25.32 25.26
C ASP A 301 -0.60 -26.25 24.31
N THR A 302 -0.38 -26.11 22.99
CA THR A 302 -0.90 -27.14 22.07
C THR A 302 -0.09 -28.43 22.21
N PRO A 303 -0.64 -29.59 21.81
CA PRO A 303 0.10 -30.86 21.83
C PRO A 303 1.41 -30.83 21.02
N ILE A 304 1.56 -29.83 20.15
CA ILE A 304 2.65 -29.63 19.20
C ILE A 304 3.59 -28.50 19.63
N GLY A 305 3.35 -27.84 20.78
CA GLY A 305 4.12 -26.70 21.28
C GLY A 305 3.38 -25.36 21.19
N ASN A 306 4.11 -24.25 21.29
CA ASN A 306 3.55 -22.91 21.10
C ASN A 306 3.38 -22.63 19.62
N VAL A 307 2.20 -22.13 19.25
CA VAL A 307 1.82 -21.91 17.85
C VAL A 307 1.35 -20.47 17.67
N VAL A 308 1.92 -19.80 16.67
CA VAL A 308 1.57 -18.43 16.30
C VAL A 308 0.98 -18.43 14.89
N ILE A 309 -0.23 -17.86 14.76
CA ILE A 309 -0.85 -17.66 13.45
C ILE A 309 -0.46 -16.28 12.94
N ILE A 310 0.31 -16.22 11.85
CA ILE A 310 0.73 -14.98 11.22
C ILE A 310 0.04 -14.77 9.88
N LYS A 311 -0.24 -13.52 9.56
CA LYS A 311 -0.65 -13.07 8.23
C LYS A 311 0.38 -12.09 7.73
N SER A 312 0.86 -12.25 6.51
CA SER A 312 1.69 -11.21 5.91
C SER A 312 1.17 -10.71 4.56
N VAL A 313 1.29 -9.40 4.41
CA VAL A 313 0.76 -8.62 3.30
C VAL A 313 1.85 -7.68 2.81
N ILE A 314 2.07 -7.66 1.49
CA ILE A 314 2.88 -6.61 0.87
C ILE A 314 1.98 -5.42 0.60
N LEU A 315 2.38 -4.27 1.14
CA LEU A 315 1.77 -2.97 0.94
C LEU A 315 2.61 -2.18 -0.08
N PRO A 316 2.24 -2.19 -1.37
CA PRO A 316 2.93 -1.35 -2.35
C PRO A 316 2.68 0.13 -2.05
N LEU A 317 3.64 1.00 -2.41
CA LEU A 317 3.53 2.46 -2.30
C LEU A 317 3.39 3.03 -0.87
N LEU A 318 3.73 2.27 0.17
CA LEU A 318 3.72 2.78 1.55
C LEU A 318 4.62 4.02 1.72
N GLU A 319 5.77 4.07 1.06
CA GLU A 319 6.66 5.24 1.10
C GLU A 319 6.04 6.48 0.42
N ILE A 320 5.26 6.28 -0.64
CA ILE A 320 4.53 7.37 -1.31
C ILE A 320 3.42 7.89 -0.39
N LEU A 321 2.80 7.02 0.40
CA LEU A 321 1.83 7.43 1.43
C LEU A 321 2.49 8.37 2.45
N TRP A 322 3.67 8.01 2.98
CA TRP A 322 4.42 8.86 3.92
C TRP A 322 4.85 10.19 3.31
N LEU A 323 5.30 10.18 2.05
CA LEU A 323 5.60 11.40 1.31
C LEU A 323 4.38 12.34 1.23
N GLY A 324 3.20 11.77 0.94
CA GLY A 324 1.94 12.52 0.95
C GLY A 324 1.63 13.11 2.32
N GLY A 325 1.82 12.33 3.39
CA GLY A 325 1.66 12.78 4.77
C GLY A 325 2.60 13.93 5.16
N PHE A 326 3.86 13.85 4.75
CA PHE A 326 4.86 14.90 4.95
C PHE A 326 4.43 16.23 4.30
N PHE A 327 4.01 16.21 3.02
CA PHE A 327 3.50 17.41 2.35
C PHE A 327 2.23 17.96 3.00
N LEU A 328 1.34 17.08 3.47
CA LEU A 328 0.14 17.49 4.17
C LEU A 328 0.47 18.25 5.46
N ILE A 329 1.38 17.72 6.30
CA ILE A 329 1.82 18.37 7.55
C ILE A 329 2.47 19.72 7.26
N ILE A 330 3.40 19.77 6.29
CA ILE A 330 4.04 21.03 5.89
C ILE A 330 3.01 22.05 5.40
N GLY A 331 2.08 21.62 4.55
CA GLY A 331 1.02 22.48 4.03
C GLY A 331 0.14 23.06 5.13
N ILE A 332 -0.21 22.26 6.15
CA ILE A 332 -0.98 22.71 7.31
C ILE A 332 -0.17 23.73 8.12
N PHE A 333 1.11 23.47 8.38
CA PHE A 333 1.98 24.42 9.09
C PHE A 333 2.03 25.78 8.37
N PHE A 334 2.26 25.78 7.05
CA PHE A 334 2.25 27.00 6.25
C PHE A 334 0.88 27.68 6.23
N LEU A 335 -0.22 26.93 6.27
CA LEU A 335 -1.57 27.48 6.33
C LEU A 335 -1.81 28.21 7.65
N ILE A 336 -1.44 27.59 8.78
CA ILE A 336 -1.55 28.18 10.12
C ILE A 336 -0.69 29.44 10.21
N TYR A 337 0.55 29.37 9.74
CA TYR A 337 1.46 30.52 9.70
C TYR A 337 0.89 31.69 8.90
N GLN A 338 0.32 31.43 7.73
CA GLN A 338 -0.33 32.45 6.90
C GLN A 338 -1.54 33.10 7.58
N ILE A 339 -2.38 32.30 8.24
CA ILE A 339 -3.54 32.81 8.98
C ILE A 339 -3.08 33.69 10.13
N HIS A 340 -2.07 33.27 10.89
CA HIS A 340 -1.53 34.03 12.01
C HIS A 340 -0.94 35.37 11.56
N ASN A 341 -0.16 35.39 10.48
CA ASN A 341 0.45 36.62 9.99
C ASN A 341 -0.53 37.58 9.31
N ASN A 342 -1.62 37.09 8.70
CA ASN A 342 -2.63 37.97 8.11
C ASN A 342 -3.57 38.61 9.15
N ASN A 343 -3.58 38.10 10.38
CA ASN A 343 -4.36 38.63 11.50
C ASN A 343 -3.58 39.63 12.37
N LYS A 344 -2.29 39.83 12.09
CA LYS A 344 -1.46 40.93 12.63
C LYS A 344 -1.41 42.05 11.62
#